data_AF-F3YCJ7-F1
#
_entry.id   AF-F3YCJ7-F1
#
_cell.length_a   1.000
_cell.length_b   1.000
_cell.length_c   1.000
_cell.angle_alpha   90.00
_cell.angle_beta   90.00
_cell.angle_gamma   90.00
#
_symmetry.space_group_name_H-M   'P 1'
#
loop_
_entity.id
_entity.type
_entity.pdbx_description
1 polymer ?
#
loop_
_entity_poly.entity_id
_entity_poly.type
_entity_poly.pdbx_seq_one_letter_code
_entity_poly.pdbx_strand_id
1 'polypeptide(L)'
;MDKIAIFFNWLMLQAASGVDFVFGGLVVQKGTSVFFLNVLMPIVFISALVGILNYIRVLPFIIKWIGWTLNKIAGMGELESYFAVSTAILGQPEVFLTVKDDIPKLTEERLYTICASAMSAVSASVLAAYMQLIPDKFVVPAVFLNIFSALMVSCIINPYNASNYDTMPMSKNEEKNHESFFQVLGDYILDGFKLAVTVAAMLIGFVALVNFLNSIFVAIFNISFTTILGYIFSPIAFLMGVPTKDSIKVGSLMATKLLTNEFVAMSSLHNMSSTLSLKANAIISAYLVSFANFSVVGIITGSIKSISSKQGITVANFSMKLLLGATLASILTGTIVGLYY
;
A
#
# COMPACT_ATOMS: atom_id res chain seq x y z
N MET A 1 -4.70 -12.89 15.65
CA MET A 1 -5.05 -11.98 14.53
C MET A 1 -6.55 -11.95 14.28
N ASP A 2 -7.28 -13.03 14.60
CA ASP A 2 -8.73 -13.15 14.38
C ASP A 2 -9.56 -12.00 14.97
N LYS A 3 -9.22 -11.49 16.16
CA LYS A 3 -9.93 -10.33 16.75
C LYS A 3 -9.79 -9.05 15.93
N ILE A 4 -8.63 -8.83 15.28
CA ILE A 4 -8.40 -7.66 14.42
C ILE A 4 -9.22 -7.81 13.14
N ALA A 5 -9.19 -8.99 12.52
CA ALA A 5 -9.99 -9.28 11.35
C ALA A 5 -11.50 -9.13 11.61
N ILE A 6 -12.00 -9.65 12.75
CA ILE A 6 -13.39 -9.49 13.18
C ILE A 6 -13.75 -8.00 13.34
N PHE A 7 -12.87 -7.19 13.94
CA PHE A 7 -13.09 -5.77 14.08
C PHE A 7 -13.19 -5.04 12.72
N PHE A 8 -12.30 -5.35 11.77
CA PHE A 8 -12.37 -4.78 10.42
C PHE A 8 -13.63 -5.23 9.66
N ASN A 9 -14.03 -6.49 9.78
CA ASN A 9 -15.28 -6.97 9.21
C ASN A 9 -16.50 -6.23 9.80
N TRP A 10 -16.49 -5.96 11.11
CA TRP A 10 -17.54 -5.16 11.75
C TRP A 10 -17.58 -3.72 11.19
N LEU A 11 -16.41 -3.08 10.99
CA LEU A 11 -16.34 -1.75 10.36
C LEU A 11 -16.90 -1.77 8.93
N MET A 12 -16.64 -2.83 8.16
CA MET A 12 -17.17 -2.97 6.80
C MET A 12 -18.69 -3.08 6.76
N LEU A 13 -19.30 -3.74 7.74
CA LEU A 13 -20.75 -3.78 7.87
C LEU A 13 -21.35 -2.40 8.17
N GLN A 14 -20.65 -1.56 8.95
CA GLN A 14 -21.09 -0.17 9.17
C GLN A 14 -20.98 0.65 7.89
N ALA A 15 -19.87 0.51 7.15
CA ALA A 15 -19.67 1.17 5.88
C ALA A 15 -20.75 0.80 4.85
N ALA A 16 -21.12 -0.49 4.78
CA ALA A 16 -22.15 -1.00 3.88
C ALA A 16 -23.51 -0.30 4.09
N SER A 17 -23.87 0.03 5.34
CA SER A 17 -25.14 0.73 5.63
C SER A 17 -25.23 2.09 4.93
N GLY A 18 -24.12 2.82 4.82
CA GLY A 18 -24.06 4.10 4.10
C GLY A 18 -24.12 3.92 2.58
N VAL A 19 -23.50 2.85 2.05
CA VAL A 19 -23.57 2.51 0.63
C VAL A 19 -25.00 2.09 0.26
N ASP A 20 -25.64 1.26 1.07
CA ASP A 20 -27.00 0.78 0.87
C ASP A 20 -28.03 1.93 0.92
N PHE A 21 -27.81 2.93 1.77
CA PHE A 21 -28.66 4.12 1.81
C PHE A 21 -28.66 4.89 0.47
N VAL A 22 -27.49 5.04 -0.16
CA VAL A 22 -27.34 5.80 -1.41
C VAL A 22 -27.65 4.95 -2.65
N PHE A 23 -27.27 3.68 -2.65
CA PHE A 23 -27.24 2.82 -3.83
C PHE A 23 -28.09 1.53 -3.71
N GLY A 24 -28.74 1.27 -2.58
CA GLY A 24 -29.47 0.02 -2.33
C GLY A 24 -30.69 -0.21 -3.24
N GLY A 25 -31.18 0.82 -3.93
CA GLY A 25 -32.21 0.70 -4.96
C GLY A 25 -31.72 0.10 -6.29
N LEU A 26 -30.41 -0.13 -6.44
CA LEU A 26 -29.86 -0.78 -7.64
C LEU A 26 -30.22 -2.26 -7.66
N VAL A 27 -30.94 -2.66 -8.72
CA VAL A 27 -31.29 -4.07 -8.95
C VAL A 27 -30.04 -4.81 -9.44
N VAL A 28 -29.39 -5.51 -8.51
CA VAL A 28 -28.29 -6.42 -8.81
C VAL A 28 -28.85 -7.85 -8.87
N GLN A 29 -28.41 -8.66 -9.84
CA GLN A 29 -28.80 -10.06 -9.89
C GLN A 29 -28.44 -10.76 -8.57
N LYS A 30 -29.32 -11.65 -8.09
CA LYS A 30 -29.08 -12.41 -6.86
C LYS A 30 -27.76 -13.19 -6.99
N GLY A 31 -26.84 -12.93 -6.06
CA GLY A 31 -25.52 -13.56 -6.04
C GLY A 31 -24.43 -12.80 -6.80
N THR A 32 -24.73 -11.65 -7.40
CA THR A 32 -23.71 -10.79 -8.04
C THR A 32 -23.27 -9.71 -7.06
N SER A 33 -21.95 -9.52 -6.94
CA SER A 33 -21.33 -8.45 -6.15
C SER A 33 -20.87 -7.34 -7.10
N VAL A 34 -21.24 -6.09 -6.81
CA VAL A 34 -20.73 -4.94 -7.56
C VAL A 34 -19.44 -4.46 -6.90
N PHE A 35 -18.31 -4.70 -7.56
CA PHE A 35 -16.99 -4.40 -7.01
C PHE A 35 -16.86 -2.96 -6.50
N PHE A 36 -17.33 -1.97 -7.26
CA PHE A 36 -17.27 -0.57 -6.84
C PHE A 36 -18.01 -0.31 -5.52
N LEU A 37 -19.20 -0.88 -5.35
CA LEU A 37 -20.04 -0.68 -4.17
C LEU A 37 -19.54 -1.46 -2.96
N ASN A 38 -19.14 -2.72 -3.16
CA ASN A 38 -18.82 -3.63 -2.06
C ASN A 38 -17.36 -3.56 -1.61
N VAL A 39 -16.46 -3.10 -2.48
CA VAL A 39 -15.01 -3.08 -2.21
C VAL A 39 -14.46 -1.67 -2.12
N LEU A 40 -14.82 -0.78 -3.06
CA LEU A 40 -14.24 0.57 -3.12
C LEU A 40 -14.98 1.60 -2.28
N MET A 41 -16.31 1.61 -2.28
CA MET A 41 -17.08 2.59 -1.50
C MET A 41 -16.83 2.56 0.02
N PRO A 42 -16.55 1.40 0.66
CA PRO A 42 -16.19 1.38 2.08
C PRO A 42 -14.95 2.20 2.45
N ILE A 43 -14.08 2.51 1.48
CA ILE A 43 -12.94 3.43 1.66
C ILE A 43 -13.40 4.78 2.18
N VAL A 44 -14.57 5.29 1.76
CA VAL A 44 -15.14 6.57 2.20
C VAL A 44 -15.31 6.61 3.72
N PHE A 45 -15.91 5.56 4.28
CA PHE A 45 -16.16 5.46 5.71
C PHE A 45 -14.86 5.31 6.50
N ILE A 46 -13.91 4.49 6.02
CA ILE A 46 -12.63 4.33 6.71
C ILE A 46 -11.81 5.62 6.66
N SER A 47 -11.81 6.35 5.54
CA SER A 47 -11.19 7.67 5.46
C SER A 47 -11.80 8.65 6.45
N ALA A 48 -13.13 8.69 6.59
CA ALA A 48 -13.81 9.50 7.60
C ALA A 48 -13.37 9.15 9.03
N LEU A 49 -13.27 7.85 9.35
CA LEU A 49 -12.79 7.38 10.65
C LEU A 49 -11.33 7.80 10.91
N VAL A 50 -10.46 7.68 9.91
CA VAL A 50 -9.07 8.16 9.99
C VAL A 50 -9.05 9.67 10.25
N GLY A 51 -9.87 10.45 9.55
CA GLY A 51 -10.01 11.90 9.76
C GLY A 51 -10.43 12.25 11.20
N ILE A 52 -11.45 11.57 11.74
CA ILE A 52 -11.89 11.75 13.12
C ILE A 52 -10.76 11.45 14.11
N LEU A 53 -10.12 10.28 13.97
CA LEU A 53 -9.06 9.85 14.88
C LEU A 53 -7.81 10.74 14.79
N ASN A 54 -7.54 11.33 13.62
CA ASN A 54 -6.50 12.33 13.43
C ASN A 54 -6.86 13.65 14.13
N TYR A 55 -8.10 14.13 13.96
CA TYR A 55 -8.61 15.35 14.59
C TYR A 55 -8.52 15.32 16.11
N ILE A 56 -8.99 14.23 16.73
CA ILE A 56 -8.93 14.05 18.20
C ILE A 56 -7.54 13.65 18.73
N ARG A 57 -6.52 13.61 17.85
CA ARG A 57 -5.13 13.28 18.15
C ARG A 57 -4.87 11.86 18.68
N VAL A 58 -5.79 10.93 18.43
CA VAL A 58 -5.59 9.50 18.77
C VAL A 58 -4.56 8.86 17.82
N LEU A 59 -4.64 9.10 16.51
CA LEU A 59 -3.65 8.55 15.57
C LEU A 59 -2.23 9.09 15.82
N PRO A 60 -2.00 10.42 15.93
CA PRO A 60 -0.68 10.94 16.29
C PRO A 60 -0.12 10.35 17.58
N PHE A 61 -0.97 10.14 18.60
CA PHE A 61 -0.55 9.51 19.85
C PHE A 61 -0.09 8.07 19.64
N ILE A 62 -0.89 7.24 18.96
CA ILE A 62 -0.55 5.84 18.66
C ILE A 62 0.74 5.76 17.82
N ILE A 63 0.82 6.56 16.76
CA ILE A 63 1.98 6.60 15.87
C ILE A 63 3.25 6.94 16.65
N LYS A 64 3.21 7.95 17.53
CA LYS A 64 4.37 8.36 18.33
C LYS A 64 4.89 7.21 19.19
N TRP A 65 4.00 6.50 19.89
CA TRP A 65 4.41 5.43 20.80
C TRP A 65 4.90 4.18 20.07
N ILE A 66 4.21 3.78 18.99
CA ILE A 66 4.64 2.65 18.17
C ILE A 66 5.96 2.97 17.46
N GLY A 67 6.09 4.18 16.90
CA GLY A 67 7.31 4.64 16.25
C GLY A 67 8.50 4.70 17.20
N TRP A 68 8.31 5.21 18.43
CA TRP A 68 9.34 5.18 19.46
C TRP A 68 9.75 3.76 19.84
N THR A 69 8.77 2.87 20.00
CA THR A 69 9.04 1.44 20.32
C THR A 69 9.80 0.76 19.18
N LEU A 70 9.38 1.02 17.93
CA LEU A 70 10.04 0.52 16.74
C LEU A 70 11.48 1.04 16.66
N ASN A 71 11.73 2.32 16.93
CA ASN A 71 13.08 2.87 16.94
C ASN A 71 13.97 2.19 17.97
N LYS A 72 13.45 1.92 19.18
CA LYS A 72 14.22 1.21 20.21
C LYS A 72 14.61 -0.21 19.82
N ILE A 73 13.80 -0.87 18.98
CA ILE A 73 14.06 -2.24 18.53
C ILE A 73 14.96 -2.24 17.28
N ALA A 74 14.66 -1.38 16.31
CA ALA A 74 15.29 -1.39 14.99
C ALA A 74 16.51 -0.47 14.87
N GLY A 75 16.64 0.56 15.72
CA GLY A 75 17.75 1.52 15.69
C GLY A 75 17.81 2.38 14.42
N MET A 76 16.68 2.59 13.74
CA MET A 76 16.61 3.21 12.40
C MET A 76 16.48 4.74 12.43
N GLY A 77 16.39 5.35 13.61
CA GLY A 77 16.11 6.78 13.79
C GLY A 77 14.64 7.04 14.14
N GLU A 78 14.40 8.12 14.89
CA GLU A 78 13.05 8.47 15.37
C GLU A 78 12.11 8.86 14.22
N LEU A 79 12.59 9.66 13.25
CA LEU A 79 11.80 10.10 12.10
C LEU A 79 11.41 8.92 11.21
N GLU A 80 12.37 8.07 10.87
CA GLU A 80 12.21 6.91 10.00
C GLU A 80 11.19 5.93 10.61
N SER A 81 11.31 5.67 11.91
CA SER A 81 10.39 4.78 12.62
C SER A 81 9.00 5.39 12.75
N TYR A 82 8.90 6.68 13.09
CA TYR A 82 7.64 7.42 13.10
C TYR A 82 6.97 7.40 11.73
N PHE A 83 7.74 7.65 10.67
CA PHE A 83 7.24 7.76 9.31
C PHE A 83 6.77 6.41 8.76
N ALA A 84 7.50 5.33 9.04
CA ALA A 84 7.10 3.98 8.63
C ALA A 84 5.75 3.57 9.25
N VAL A 85 5.55 3.86 10.53
CA VAL A 85 4.27 3.62 11.22
C VAL A 85 3.17 4.55 10.71
N SER A 86 3.48 5.83 10.52
CA SER A 86 2.53 6.83 9.99
C SER A 86 2.03 6.42 8.61
N THR A 87 2.92 5.91 7.75
CA THR A 87 2.57 5.47 6.40
C THR A 87 1.55 4.32 6.43
N ALA A 88 1.77 3.31 7.28
CA ALA A 88 0.87 2.17 7.38
C ALA A 88 -0.56 2.56 7.84
N ILE A 89 -0.71 3.73 8.46
CA ILE A 89 -1.99 4.25 8.94
C ILE A 89 -2.58 5.22 7.92
N LEU A 90 -1.87 6.30 7.63
CA LEU A 90 -2.36 7.43 6.83
C LEU A 90 -2.30 7.18 5.33
N GLY A 91 -1.31 6.42 4.85
CA GLY A 91 -1.06 6.28 3.43
C GLY A 91 -0.39 7.48 2.78
N GLN A 92 -0.21 7.38 1.47
CA GLN A 92 0.31 8.43 0.60
C GLN A 92 -0.82 9.00 -0.26
N PRO A 93 -0.79 10.31 -0.58
CA PRO A 93 0.29 11.28 -0.32
C PRO A 93 0.28 11.91 1.09
N GLU A 94 -0.73 11.66 1.91
CA GLU A 94 -1.03 12.40 3.15
C GLU A 94 0.08 12.29 4.20
N VAL A 95 0.75 11.14 4.30
CA VAL A 95 1.84 10.93 5.27
C VAL A 95 2.97 11.96 5.10
N PHE A 96 3.26 12.42 3.88
CA PHE A 96 4.33 13.39 3.65
C PHE A 96 4.02 14.76 4.27
N LEU A 97 2.74 15.11 4.41
CA LEU A 97 2.33 16.36 5.06
C LEU A 97 2.62 16.35 6.57
N THR A 98 2.75 15.18 7.18
CA THR A 98 3.07 15.05 8.62
C THR A 98 4.50 15.46 8.96
N VAL A 99 5.40 15.46 7.96
CA VAL A 99 6.83 15.79 8.08
C VAL A 99 7.24 16.88 7.07
N LYS A 100 6.27 17.68 6.61
CA LYS A 100 6.48 18.68 5.54
C LYS A 100 7.59 19.69 5.87
N ASP A 101 7.75 20.06 7.14
CA ASP A 101 8.71 21.07 7.58
C ASP A 101 10.13 20.49 7.69
N ASP A 102 10.24 19.16 7.70
CA ASP A 102 11.50 18.42 7.79
C ASP A 102 12.02 18.03 6.41
N ILE A 103 11.15 17.67 5.46
CA ILE A 103 11.51 17.25 4.10
C ILE A 103 12.57 18.17 3.45
N PRO A 104 12.47 19.51 3.47
CA PRO A 104 13.49 20.39 2.88
C PRO A 104 14.88 20.26 3.50
N LYS A 105 14.97 19.79 4.76
CA LYS A 105 16.19 19.67 5.56
C LYS A 105 16.79 18.25 5.54
N LEU A 106 16.05 17.26 5.02
CA LEU A 106 16.53 15.89 4.98
C LEU A 106 17.71 15.72 4.03
N THR A 107 18.65 14.86 4.44
CA THR A 107 19.67 14.34 3.54
C THR A 107 19.03 13.39 2.52
N GLU A 108 19.75 13.12 1.43
CA GLU A 108 19.26 12.22 0.38
C GLU A 108 18.98 10.81 0.92
N GLU A 109 19.80 10.32 1.84
CA GLU A 109 19.67 8.99 2.44
C GLU A 109 18.41 8.89 3.32
N ARG A 110 18.13 9.91 4.14
CA ARG A 110 16.92 9.93 4.97
C ARG A 110 15.68 10.04 4.10
N LEU A 111 15.74 10.90 3.08
CA LEU A 111 14.66 11.08 2.12
C LEU A 111 14.35 9.78 1.37
N TYR A 112 15.38 9.04 0.93
CA TYR A 112 15.21 7.72 0.33
C TYR A 112 14.47 6.77 1.27
N THR A 113 14.88 6.69 2.54
CA THR A 113 14.33 5.72 3.51
C THR A 113 12.86 6.00 3.83
N ILE A 114 12.48 7.26 4.00
CA ILE A 114 11.06 7.60 4.20
C ILE A 114 10.24 7.35 2.93
N CYS A 115 10.79 7.62 1.73
CA CYS A 115 10.11 7.30 0.48
C CYS A 115 9.96 5.79 0.26
N ALA A 116 10.99 5.00 0.61
CA ALA A 116 10.96 3.54 0.52
C ALA A 116 9.93 2.95 1.47
N SER A 117 9.83 3.50 2.68
CA SER A 117 8.78 3.16 3.64
C SER A 117 7.39 3.53 3.11
N ALA A 118 7.24 4.73 2.53
CA ALA A 118 5.99 5.19 1.90
C ALA A 118 5.47 4.20 0.84
N MET A 119 6.38 3.80 -0.05
CA MET A 119 6.08 2.92 -1.18
C MET A 119 5.83 1.47 -0.78
N SER A 120 6.40 1.03 0.35
CA SER A 120 6.32 -0.35 0.82
C SER A 120 5.12 -0.63 1.72
N ALA A 121 4.44 0.42 2.22
CA ALA A 121 3.25 0.28 3.06
C ALA A 121 1.97 0.58 2.28
N VAL A 122 0.84 0.25 2.90
CA VAL A 122 -0.52 0.55 2.42
C VAL A 122 -1.25 1.31 3.51
N SER A 123 -2.23 2.13 3.12
CA SER A 123 -3.03 2.88 4.09
C SER A 123 -4.03 1.99 4.82
N ALA A 124 -4.43 2.39 6.03
CA ALA A 124 -5.54 1.74 6.72
C ALA A 124 -6.86 1.89 5.95
N SER A 125 -7.02 2.96 5.14
CA SER A 125 -8.23 3.23 4.36
C SER A 125 -8.53 2.20 3.27
N VAL A 126 -7.49 1.59 2.69
CA VAL A 126 -7.65 0.56 1.64
C VAL A 126 -7.60 -0.87 2.19
N LEU A 127 -7.22 -1.04 3.47
CA LEU A 127 -7.03 -2.35 4.09
C LEU A 127 -8.27 -3.23 3.97
N ALA A 128 -9.44 -2.63 4.19
CA ALA A 128 -10.69 -3.34 4.18
C ALA A 128 -11.11 -3.75 2.75
N ALA A 129 -10.72 -2.97 1.73
CA ALA A 129 -10.91 -3.34 0.33
C ALA A 129 -10.05 -4.56 -0.05
N TYR A 130 -8.81 -4.65 0.46
CA TYR A 130 -7.97 -5.82 0.24
C TYR A 130 -8.52 -7.09 0.87
N MET A 131 -9.13 -6.99 2.06
CA MET A 131 -9.76 -8.13 2.73
C MET A 131 -10.95 -8.72 1.96
N GLN A 132 -11.56 -7.94 1.05
CA GLN A 132 -12.59 -8.44 0.13
C GLN A 132 -12.01 -9.18 -1.08
N LEU A 133 -10.75 -8.89 -1.45
CA LEU A 133 -10.09 -9.47 -2.61
C LEU A 133 -9.26 -10.71 -2.25
N ILE A 134 -8.58 -10.68 -1.11
CA ILE A 134 -7.68 -11.74 -0.65
C ILE A 134 -7.92 -12.06 0.82
N PRO A 135 -7.58 -13.28 1.29
CA PRO A 135 -7.85 -13.67 2.68
C PRO A 135 -7.22 -12.71 3.70
N ASP A 136 -8.06 -12.18 4.59
CA ASP A 136 -7.72 -11.28 5.70
C ASP A 136 -6.52 -11.74 6.55
N LYS A 137 -6.40 -13.06 6.77
CA LYS A 137 -5.28 -13.71 7.47
C LYS A 137 -3.91 -13.48 6.82
N PHE A 138 -3.86 -13.08 5.56
CA PHE A 138 -2.62 -12.69 4.86
C PHE A 138 -2.44 -11.17 4.85
N VAL A 139 -3.53 -10.42 4.78
CA VAL A 139 -3.48 -8.95 4.67
C VAL A 139 -2.95 -8.30 5.93
N VAL A 140 -3.55 -8.58 7.09
CA VAL A 140 -3.16 -7.96 8.36
C VAL A 140 -1.68 -8.19 8.69
N PRO A 141 -1.16 -9.44 8.71
CA PRO A 141 0.26 -9.67 8.95
C PRO A 141 1.16 -8.98 7.93
N ALA A 142 0.79 -8.95 6.64
CA ALA A 142 1.60 -8.32 5.62
C ALA A 142 1.79 -6.81 5.87
N VAL A 143 0.74 -6.09 6.30
CA VAL A 143 0.87 -4.66 6.67
C VAL A 143 1.92 -4.45 7.75
N PHE A 144 1.87 -5.26 8.82
CA PHE A 144 2.85 -5.15 9.91
C PHE A 144 4.26 -5.55 9.47
N LEU A 145 4.39 -6.65 8.72
CA LEU A 145 5.68 -7.11 8.21
C LEU A 145 6.31 -6.09 7.27
N ASN A 146 5.53 -5.41 6.44
CA ASN A 146 6.04 -4.41 5.50
C ASN A 146 6.73 -3.23 6.19
N ILE A 147 6.30 -2.83 7.39
CA ILE A 147 6.99 -1.80 8.17
C ILE A 147 8.44 -2.23 8.43
N PHE A 148 8.65 -3.47 8.86
CA PHE A 148 9.99 -4.01 9.14
C PHE A 148 10.77 -4.30 7.85
N SER A 149 10.13 -4.94 6.87
CA SER A 149 10.76 -5.29 5.60
C SER A 149 11.27 -4.05 4.87
N ALA A 150 10.53 -2.95 4.87
CA ALA A 150 10.94 -1.69 4.25
C ALA A 150 12.20 -1.13 4.91
N LEU A 151 12.25 -1.11 6.24
CA LEU A 151 13.41 -0.60 7.00
C LEU A 151 14.64 -1.51 6.82
N MET A 152 14.47 -2.83 6.90
CA MET A 152 15.55 -3.79 6.70
C MET A 152 16.16 -3.67 5.29
N VAL A 153 15.31 -3.62 4.26
CA VAL A 153 15.79 -3.47 2.88
C VAL A 153 16.42 -2.11 2.65
N SER A 154 15.88 -1.05 3.26
CA SER A 154 16.47 0.29 3.19
C SER A 154 17.89 0.32 3.77
N CYS A 155 18.16 -0.38 4.88
CA CYS A 155 19.52 -0.51 5.42
C CYS A 155 20.51 -1.19 4.48
N ILE A 156 20.06 -2.10 3.63
CA ILE A 156 20.92 -2.80 2.67
C ILE A 156 21.19 -1.91 1.45
N ILE A 157 20.16 -1.26 0.93
CA ILE A 157 20.23 -0.50 -0.32
C ILE A 157 20.77 0.93 -0.11
N ASN A 158 20.55 1.48 1.07
CA ASN A 158 20.85 2.84 1.46
C ASN A 158 21.37 2.88 2.90
N PRO A 159 22.56 2.33 3.16
CA PRO A 159 23.14 2.31 4.51
C PRO A 159 23.58 3.70 4.96
N TYR A 160 23.09 4.16 6.11
CA TYR A 160 23.59 5.33 6.82
C TYR A 160 23.32 5.16 8.33
N ASN A 161 24.03 5.93 9.16
CA ASN A 161 23.77 5.92 10.60
C ASN A 161 22.75 7.01 10.97
N ALA A 162 21.52 6.58 11.28
CA ALA A 162 20.44 7.47 11.63
C ALA A 162 20.65 8.20 12.98
N SER A 163 21.44 7.62 13.91
CA SER A 163 21.71 8.23 15.23
C SER A 163 22.44 9.57 15.15
N ASN A 164 23.09 9.85 14.02
CA ASN A 164 23.78 11.11 13.79
C ASN A 164 22.81 12.29 13.58
N TYR A 165 21.51 12.03 13.45
CA TYR A 165 20.48 13.01 13.10
C TYR A 165 19.33 13.06 14.12
N ASP A 166 19.54 12.51 15.32
CA ASP A 166 18.54 12.25 16.38
C ASP A 166 17.92 13.49 17.05
N THR A 167 18.05 14.68 16.48
CA THR A 167 17.19 15.79 16.88
C THR A 167 15.94 15.73 16.02
N MET A 168 14.85 15.18 16.56
CA MET A 168 13.50 15.44 16.07
C MET A 168 13.28 16.97 16.20
N PRO A 169 13.29 17.78 15.12
CA PRO A 169 12.69 19.09 15.21
C PRO A 169 11.21 18.80 15.03
N MET A 170 10.54 18.33 16.10
CA MET A 170 9.09 18.45 16.14
C MET A 170 8.84 19.94 15.95
N SER A 171 8.46 20.31 14.72
CA SER A 171 8.04 21.66 14.38
C SER A 171 7.12 22.09 15.51
N LYS A 172 7.58 23.12 16.26
CA LYS A 172 6.77 23.82 17.23
C LYS A 172 5.44 24.06 16.55
N ASN A 173 4.35 23.76 17.25
CA ASN A 173 3.00 24.17 16.89
C ASN A 173 3.01 25.59 16.33
N GLU A 174 3.19 25.75 15.02
CA GLU A 174 2.72 26.93 14.33
C GLU A 174 1.22 26.79 14.34
N GLU A 175 0.56 27.86 14.78
CA GLU A 175 -0.88 28.03 14.82
C GLU A 175 -1.48 27.71 13.45
N LYS A 176 -1.72 26.42 13.17
CA LYS A 176 -2.65 26.04 12.12
C LYS A 176 -4.00 26.52 12.61
N ASN A 177 -4.63 27.38 11.80
CA ASN A 177 -6.07 27.62 11.88
C ASN A 177 -6.74 26.30 12.27
N HIS A 178 -7.35 26.26 13.46
CA HIS A 178 -8.03 25.07 13.93
C HIS A 178 -9.19 24.82 12.96
N GLU A 179 -8.96 23.95 11.98
CA GLU A 179 -10.02 23.45 11.12
C GLU A 179 -11.11 22.90 12.02
N SER A 180 -12.37 23.23 11.72
CA SER A 180 -13.48 22.74 12.53
C SER A 180 -13.59 21.22 12.37
N PHE A 181 -14.12 20.52 13.39
CA PHE A 181 -14.34 19.07 13.32
C PHE A 181 -15.08 18.65 12.05
N PHE A 182 -16.15 19.37 11.69
CA PHE A 182 -16.96 19.06 10.51
C PHE A 182 -16.26 19.36 9.20
N GLN A 183 -15.34 20.33 9.18
CA GLN A 183 -14.48 20.58 8.01
C GLN A 183 -13.55 19.39 7.78
N VAL A 184 -12.79 18.98 8.81
CA VAL A 184 -11.88 17.81 8.70
C VAL A 184 -12.66 16.54 8.34
N LEU A 185 -13.80 16.30 8.97
CA LEU A 185 -14.65 15.16 8.64
C LEU A 185 -15.13 15.20 7.19
N GLY A 186 -15.61 16.36 6.72
CA GLY A 186 -16.07 16.55 5.34
C GLY A 186 -14.97 16.32 4.32
N ASP A 187 -13.78 16.88 4.56
CA ASP A 187 -12.62 16.75 3.68
C ASP A 187 -12.21 15.28 3.54
N TYR A 188 -12.08 14.54 4.65
CA TYR A 188 -11.72 13.11 4.62
C TYR A 188 -12.79 12.21 3.97
N ILE A 189 -14.08 12.56 4.10
CA ILE A 189 -15.17 11.85 3.38
C ILE A 189 -15.01 12.06 1.86
N LEU A 190 -14.80 13.30 1.42
CA LEU A 190 -14.64 13.62 0.01
C LEU A 190 -13.35 13.02 -0.58
N ASP A 191 -12.25 13.05 0.17
CA ASP A 191 -10.98 12.44 -0.21
C ASP A 191 -11.12 10.92 -0.33
N GLY A 192 -11.81 10.27 0.61
CA GLY A 192 -12.12 8.85 0.52
C GLY A 192 -12.96 8.50 -0.72
N PHE A 193 -13.94 9.34 -1.08
CA PHE A 193 -14.75 9.14 -2.28
C PHE A 193 -13.94 9.34 -3.56
N LYS A 194 -13.13 10.40 -3.62
CA LYS A 194 -12.21 10.67 -4.72
C LYS A 194 -11.21 9.52 -4.89
N LEU A 195 -10.69 8.96 -3.80
CA LEU A 195 -9.83 7.79 -3.81
C LEU A 195 -10.55 6.58 -4.44
N ALA A 196 -11.77 6.27 -3.98
CA ALA A 196 -12.56 5.16 -4.53
C ALA A 196 -12.81 5.29 -6.04
N VAL A 197 -13.21 6.47 -6.52
CA VAL A 197 -13.44 6.74 -7.95
C VAL A 197 -12.14 6.66 -8.75
N THR A 198 -11.04 7.17 -8.20
CA THR A 198 -9.72 7.11 -8.85
C THR A 198 -9.27 5.66 -9.01
N VAL A 199 -9.41 4.83 -7.96
CA VAL A 199 -9.09 3.40 -8.03
C VAL A 199 -9.98 2.69 -9.07
N ALA A 200 -11.28 2.99 -9.11
CA ALA A 200 -12.18 2.43 -10.11
C ALA A 200 -11.74 2.76 -11.54
N ALA A 201 -11.42 4.03 -11.83
CA ALA A 201 -10.94 4.47 -13.13
C ALA A 201 -9.62 3.78 -13.52
N MET A 202 -8.67 3.69 -12.59
CA MET A 202 -7.40 2.99 -12.80
C MET A 202 -7.60 1.51 -13.11
N LEU A 203 -8.48 0.82 -12.36
CA LEU A 203 -8.79 -0.59 -12.59
C LEU A 203 -9.38 -0.82 -13.99
N ILE A 204 -10.34 0.01 -14.40
CA ILE A 204 -10.94 -0.08 -15.75
C ILE A 204 -9.85 0.06 -16.81
N GLY A 205 -9.01 1.10 -16.72
CA GLY A 205 -7.97 1.37 -17.70
C GLY A 205 -6.90 0.27 -17.77
N PHE A 206 -6.32 -0.11 -16.63
CA PHE A 206 -5.23 -1.07 -16.59
C PHE A 206 -5.68 -2.50 -16.91
N VAL A 207 -6.85 -2.95 -16.43
CA VAL A 207 -7.37 -4.27 -16.77
C VAL A 207 -7.64 -4.37 -18.27
N ALA A 208 -8.25 -3.34 -18.88
CA ALA A 208 -8.48 -3.30 -20.32
C ALA A 208 -7.15 -3.34 -21.10
N LEU A 209 -6.15 -2.57 -20.68
CA LEU A 209 -4.84 -2.53 -21.33
C LEU A 209 -4.09 -3.87 -21.21
N VAL A 210 -4.10 -4.50 -20.04
CA VAL A 210 -3.49 -5.82 -19.85
C VAL A 210 -4.18 -6.86 -20.73
N ASN A 211 -5.51 -6.84 -20.81
CA ASN A 211 -6.24 -7.76 -21.67
C ASN A 211 -5.96 -7.52 -23.17
N PHE A 212 -5.86 -6.26 -23.57
CA PHE A 212 -5.48 -5.87 -24.92
C PHE A 212 -4.07 -6.39 -25.29
N LEU A 213 -3.09 -6.17 -24.41
CA LEU A 213 -1.72 -6.69 -24.61
C LEU A 213 -1.70 -8.22 -24.63
N ASN A 214 -2.42 -8.88 -23.72
CA ASN A 214 -2.55 -10.34 -23.74
C ASN A 214 -3.12 -10.84 -25.07
N SER A 215 -4.17 -10.21 -25.59
CA SER A 215 -4.82 -10.60 -26.84
C SER A 215 -3.89 -10.44 -28.06
N ILE A 216 -3.14 -9.32 -28.13
CA ILE A 216 -2.14 -9.11 -29.19
C ILE A 216 -1.05 -10.18 -29.14
N PHE A 217 -0.50 -10.44 -27.95
CA PHE A 217 0.58 -11.39 -27.80
C PHE A 217 0.13 -12.83 -28.09
N VAL A 218 -1.10 -13.20 -27.70
CA VAL A 218 -1.68 -14.49 -28.08
C VAL A 218 -1.85 -14.59 -29.60
N ALA A 219 -2.33 -13.54 -30.26
CA ALA A 219 -2.52 -13.55 -31.72
C ALA A 219 -1.20 -13.69 -32.51
N ILE A 220 -0.12 -13.07 -32.04
CA ILE A 220 1.17 -13.03 -32.76
C ILE A 220 2.09 -14.20 -32.33
N PHE A 221 2.13 -14.50 -31.04
CA PHE A 221 3.12 -15.41 -30.44
C PHE A 221 2.51 -16.66 -29.79
N ASN A 222 1.17 -16.80 -29.79
CA ASN A 222 0.45 -17.89 -29.13
C ASN A 222 0.74 -18.01 -27.61
N ILE A 223 1.12 -16.90 -26.98
CA ILE A 223 1.39 -16.80 -25.55
C ILE A 223 0.94 -15.42 -25.05
N SER A 224 0.35 -15.32 -23.87
CA SER A 224 -0.09 -14.01 -23.34
C SER A 224 1.09 -13.18 -22.84
N PHE A 225 0.97 -11.85 -22.96
CA PHE A 225 1.95 -10.90 -22.43
C PHE A 225 2.24 -11.14 -20.94
N THR A 226 1.18 -11.35 -20.14
CA THR A 226 1.31 -11.65 -18.71
C THR A 226 2.03 -12.97 -18.43
N THR A 227 1.88 -13.99 -19.29
CA THR A 227 2.63 -15.25 -19.16
C THR A 227 4.11 -15.05 -19.43
N ILE A 228 4.49 -14.25 -20.42
CA ILE A 228 5.91 -13.90 -20.68
C ILE A 228 6.51 -13.22 -19.45
N LEU A 229 5.83 -12.24 -18.88
CA LEU A 229 6.25 -11.60 -17.63
C LEU A 229 6.32 -12.62 -16.47
N GLY A 230 5.40 -13.58 -16.46
CA GLY A 230 5.41 -14.70 -15.53
C GLY A 230 6.69 -15.51 -15.59
N TYR A 231 7.19 -15.82 -16.79
CA TYR A 231 8.48 -16.49 -16.95
C TYR A 231 9.64 -15.63 -16.41
N ILE A 232 9.63 -14.32 -16.65
CA ILE A 232 10.68 -13.40 -16.16
C ILE A 232 10.71 -13.35 -14.62
N PHE A 233 9.55 -13.31 -13.97
CA PHE A 233 9.45 -13.21 -12.51
C PHE A 233 9.40 -14.58 -11.80
N SER A 234 9.21 -15.67 -12.54
CA SER A 234 9.15 -17.03 -11.96
C SER A 234 10.39 -17.45 -11.16
N PRO A 235 11.63 -17.07 -11.51
CA PRO A 235 12.80 -17.39 -10.70
C PRO A 235 12.74 -16.70 -9.33
N ILE A 236 12.26 -15.45 -9.29
CA ILE A 236 12.08 -14.71 -8.03
C ILE A 236 10.98 -15.39 -7.20
N ALA A 237 9.84 -15.71 -7.82
CA ALA A 237 8.77 -16.44 -7.14
C ALA A 237 9.25 -17.77 -6.56
N PHE A 238 10.06 -18.52 -7.31
CA PHE A 238 10.68 -19.76 -6.85
C PHE A 238 11.61 -19.53 -5.66
N LEU A 239 12.47 -18.49 -5.69
CA LEU A 239 13.33 -18.11 -4.57
C LEU A 239 12.56 -17.68 -3.32
N MET A 240 11.36 -17.13 -3.48
CA MET A 240 10.45 -16.83 -2.36
C MET A 240 9.82 -18.10 -1.73
N GLY A 241 10.05 -19.28 -2.31
CA GLY A 241 9.52 -20.56 -1.84
C GLY A 241 8.20 -20.98 -2.50
N VAL A 242 7.79 -20.34 -3.61
CA VAL A 242 6.60 -20.75 -4.37
C VAL A 242 6.86 -22.09 -5.06
N PRO A 243 5.95 -23.09 -4.94
CA PRO A 243 6.07 -24.35 -5.67
C PRO A 243 6.19 -24.12 -7.18
N THR A 244 7.07 -24.86 -7.85
CA THR A 244 7.39 -24.68 -9.28
C THR A 244 6.17 -24.65 -10.20
N LYS A 245 5.14 -25.46 -9.88
CA LYS A 245 3.86 -25.51 -10.63
C LYS A 245 3.08 -24.18 -10.61
N ASP A 246 3.28 -23.37 -9.58
CA ASP A 246 2.60 -22.10 -9.35
C ASP A 246 3.49 -20.89 -9.70
N SER A 247 4.80 -21.08 -9.87
CA SER A 247 5.79 -19.99 -10.01
C SER A 247 5.54 -19.08 -11.20
N ILE A 248 5.06 -19.58 -12.34
CA ILE A 248 4.75 -18.75 -13.51
C ILE A 248 3.53 -17.86 -13.21
N LYS A 249 2.46 -18.44 -12.64
CA LYS A 249 1.24 -17.69 -12.29
C LYS A 249 1.55 -16.62 -11.24
N VAL A 250 2.31 -16.97 -10.21
CA VAL A 250 2.76 -16.02 -9.18
C VAL A 250 3.66 -14.94 -9.80
N GLY A 251 4.60 -15.31 -10.67
CA GLY A 251 5.42 -14.36 -11.39
C GLY A 251 4.59 -13.37 -12.22
N SER A 252 3.54 -13.83 -12.88
CA SER A 252 2.63 -12.98 -13.65
C SER A 252 1.93 -11.96 -12.74
N LEU A 253 1.47 -12.37 -11.55
CA LEU A 253 0.84 -11.47 -10.57
C LEU A 253 1.83 -10.44 -10.02
N MET A 254 3.07 -10.86 -9.74
CA MET A 254 4.13 -9.95 -9.29
C MET A 254 4.43 -8.87 -10.33
N ALA A 255 4.57 -9.27 -11.60
CA ALA A 255 4.81 -8.34 -12.69
C ALA A 255 3.60 -7.42 -12.96
N THR A 256 2.39 -7.97 -12.88
CA THR A 256 1.14 -7.20 -13.03
C THR A 256 1.08 -6.09 -12.00
N LYS A 257 1.40 -6.37 -10.73
CA LYS A 257 1.46 -5.36 -9.68
C LYS A 257 2.41 -4.22 -10.05
N LEU A 258 3.64 -4.56 -10.45
CA LEU A 258 4.67 -3.55 -10.74
C LEU A 258 4.29 -2.62 -11.89
N LEU A 259 3.74 -3.18 -12.97
CA LEU A 259 3.36 -2.43 -14.18
C LEU A 259 2.04 -1.68 -14.04
N THR A 260 1.14 -2.18 -13.20
CA THR A 260 -0.18 -1.59 -12.98
C THR A 260 -0.28 -1.13 -11.54
N ASN A 261 -0.98 -1.88 -10.69
CA ASN A 261 -1.04 -1.70 -9.25
C ASN A 261 -1.47 -2.99 -8.55
N GLU A 262 -1.45 -2.95 -7.23
CA GLU A 262 -1.85 -4.03 -6.34
C GLU A 262 -3.32 -4.42 -6.45
N PHE A 263 -4.25 -3.49 -6.70
CA PHE A 263 -5.66 -3.81 -6.88
C PHE A 263 -5.91 -4.68 -8.12
N VAL A 264 -5.28 -4.36 -9.25
CA VAL A 264 -5.38 -5.15 -10.49
C VAL A 264 -4.83 -6.57 -10.26
N ALA A 265 -3.67 -6.67 -9.60
CA ALA A 265 -3.04 -7.94 -9.31
C ALA A 265 -3.87 -8.77 -8.29
N MET A 266 -4.40 -8.15 -7.23
CA MET A 266 -5.26 -8.81 -6.25
C MET A 266 -6.58 -9.28 -6.86
N SER A 267 -7.19 -8.50 -7.76
CA SER A 267 -8.40 -8.92 -8.47
C SER A 267 -8.13 -10.14 -9.36
N SER A 268 -6.97 -10.16 -10.04
CA SER A 268 -6.53 -11.32 -10.83
C SER A 268 -6.27 -12.54 -9.93
N LEU A 269 -5.63 -12.34 -8.77
CA LEU A 269 -5.43 -13.38 -7.77
C LEU A 269 -6.75 -13.93 -7.24
N HIS A 270 -7.72 -13.07 -6.90
CA HIS A 270 -9.05 -13.46 -6.42
C HIS A 270 -9.68 -14.51 -7.35
N ASN A 271 -9.66 -14.22 -8.66
CA ASN A 271 -10.25 -15.07 -9.70
C ASN A 271 -9.52 -16.41 -9.91
N MET A 272 -8.23 -16.50 -9.58
CA MET A 272 -7.42 -17.72 -9.79
C MET A 272 -6.96 -18.40 -8.49
N SER A 273 -7.38 -17.88 -7.33
CA SER A 273 -6.93 -18.29 -6.00
C SER A 273 -7.15 -19.78 -5.71
N SER A 274 -8.24 -20.35 -6.23
CA SER A 274 -8.57 -21.78 -6.13
C SER A 274 -7.64 -22.70 -6.92
N THR A 275 -6.86 -22.14 -7.86
CA THR A 275 -5.93 -22.89 -8.73
C THR A 275 -4.49 -22.87 -8.24
N LEU A 276 -4.20 -22.17 -7.13
CA LEU A 276 -2.88 -22.07 -6.52
C LEU A 276 -2.80 -22.98 -5.30
N SER A 277 -1.60 -23.47 -4.99
CA SER A 277 -1.37 -24.10 -3.68
C SER A 277 -1.56 -23.10 -2.54
N LEU A 278 -1.88 -23.61 -1.36
CA LEU A 278 -2.07 -22.81 -0.16
C LEU A 278 -0.84 -21.94 0.15
N LYS A 279 0.37 -22.51 0.01
CA LYS A 279 1.65 -21.80 0.16
C LYS A 279 1.83 -20.71 -0.89
N ALA A 280 1.58 -21.00 -2.17
CA ALA A 280 1.66 -19.98 -3.23
C ALA A 280 0.70 -18.82 -2.97
N ASN A 281 -0.54 -19.12 -2.59
CA ASN A 281 -1.57 -18.13 -2.30
C ASN A 281 -1.18 -17.24 -1.10
N ALA A 282 -0.61 -17.82 -0.04
CA ALA A 282 -0.11 -17.07 1.11
C ALA A 282 1.03 -16.11 0.74
N ILE A 283 2.04 -16.61 0.02
CA ILE A 283 3.20 -15.81 -0.41
C ILE A 283 2.78 -14.64 -1.28
N ILE A 284 1.98 -14.90 -2.34
CA ILE A 284 1.59 -13.84 -3.27
C ILE A 284 0.62 -12.86 -2.63
N SER A 285 -0.32 -13.32 -1.79
CA SER A 285 -1.21 -12.42 -1.05
C SER A 285 -0.41 -11.42 -0.22
N ALA A 286 0.60 -11.90 0.54
CA ALA A 286 1.43 -11.02 1.35
C ALA A 286 2.32 -10.08 0.51
N TYR A 287 2.89 -10.57 -0.59
CA TYR A 287 3.66 -9.74 -1.53
C TYR A 287 2.82 -8.60 -2.13
N LEU A 288 1.54 -8.84 -2.43
CA LEU A 288 0.69 -7.85 -3.08
C LEU A 288 0.30 -6.68 -2.16
N VAL A 289 0.37 -6.83 -0.84
CA VAL A 289 -0.08 -5.82 0.15
C VAL A 289 0.94 -4.68 0.30
N SER A 290 1.37 -4.06 -0.78
CA SER A 290 2.19 -2.82 -0.76
C SER A 290 1.96 -2.00 -2.01
N PHE A 291 2.26 -0.71 -1.93
CA PHE A 291 2.14 0.24 -3.04
C PHE A 291 3.34 0.21 -4.02
N ALA A 292 4.19 -0.82 -3.98
CA ALA A 292 5.36 -0.88 -4.85
C ALA A 292 4.98 -1.11 -6.33
N ASN A 293 4.86 -0.02 -7.10
CA ASN A 293 4.59 -0.01 -8.54
C ASN A 293 5.08 1.30 -9.20
N PHE A 294 5.11 1.36 -10.54
CA PHE A 294 5.60 2.54 -11.28
C PHE A 294 4.75 3.80 -11.05
N SER A 295 3.44 3.68 -10.90
CA SER A 295 2.55 4.84 -10.67
C SER A 295 2.86 5.54 -9.35
N VAL A 296 3.19 4.76 -8.32
CA VAL A 296 3.49 5.27 -6.98
C VAL A 296 4.80 6.06 -6.93
N VAL A 297 5.78 5.72 -7.78
CA VAL A 297 6.97 6.55 -7.96
C VAL A 297 6.60 7.98 -8.34
N GLY A 298 5.64 8.13 -9.27
CA GLY A 298 5.13 9.43 -9.69
C GLY A 298 4.40 10.17 -8.56
N ILE A 299 3.57 9.45 -7.79
CA ILE A 299 2.86 10.02 -6.63
C ILE A 299 3.84 10.54 -5.58
N ILE A 300 4.84 9.74 -5.20
CA ILE A 300 5.84 10.13 -4.20
C ILE A 300 6.66 11.32 -4.70
N THR A 301 7.18 11.25 -5.93
CA THR A 301 7.96 12.33 -6.53
C THR A 301 7.15 13.63 -6.60
N GLY A 302 5.90 13.56 -7.04
CA GLY A 302 4.99 14.71 -7.11
C GLY A 302 4.66 15.30 -5.73
N SER A 303 4.40 14.44 -4.75
CA SER A 303 4.08 14.84 -3.38
C SER A 303 5.27 15.55 -2.72
N ILE A 304 6.47 14.97 -2.80
CA ILE A 304 7.68 15.59 -2.29
C ILE A 304 7.98 16.89 -3.04
N LYS A 305 7.83 16.93 -4.37
CA LYS A 305 8.03 18.15 -5.17
C LYS A 305 7.08 19.28 -4.78
N SER A 306 5.84 18.97 -4.41
CA SER A 306 4.86 19.96 -3.94
C SER A 306 5.25 20.60 -2.60
N ILE A 307 6.00 19.88 -1.76
CA ILE A 307 6.52 20.36 -0.48
C ILE A 307 7.86 21.08 -0.68
N SER A 308 8.74 20.52 -1.52
CA SER A 308 10.05 21.07 -1.84
C SER A 308 10.48 20.66 -3.25
N SER A 309 10.52 21.62 -4.17
CA SER A 309 10.95 21.40 -5.55
C SER A 309 12.34 20.75 -5.65
N LYS A 310 13.27 21.16 -4.78
CA LYS A 310 14.63 20.60 -4.72
C LYS A 310 14.59 19.11 -4.38
N GLN A 311 13.88 18.74 -3.32
CA GLN A 311 13.81 17.34 -2.88
C GLN A 311 13.02 16.47 -3.86
N GLY A 312 12.03 17.04 -4.55
CA GLY A 312 11.32 16.33 -5.62
C GLY A 312 12.25 15.89 -6.75
N ILE A 313 13.24 16.72 -7.11
CA ILE A 313 14.27 16.36 -8.08
C ILE A 313 15.19 15.27 -7.53
N THR A 314 15.59 15.35 -6.26
CA THR A 314 16.37 14.31 -5.59
C THR A 314 15.67 12.95 -5.67
N VAL A 315 14.38 12.90 -5.34
CA VAL A 315 13.58 11.66 -5.42
C VAL A 315 13.48 11.13 -6.84
N ALA A 316 13.29 12.01 -7.82
CA ALA A 316 13.23 11.61 -9.22
C ALA A 316 14.53 10.90 -9.66
N ASN A 317 15.70 11.36 -9.18
CA ASN A 317 16.99 10.78 -9.52
C ASN A 317 17.17 9.35 -8.99
N PHE A 318 16.66 9.04 -7.80
CA PHE A 318 16.73 7.68 -7.22
C PHE A 318 15.45 6.85 -7.40
N SER A 319 14.49 7.30 -8.20
CA SER A 319 13.18 6.68 -8.40
C SER A 319 13.20 5.17 -8.73
N MET A 320 14.11 4.74 -9.61
CA MET A 320 14.26 3.32 -9.95
C MET A 320 14.86 2.50 -8.80
N LYS A 321 15.80 3.08 -8.06
CA LYS A 321 16.37 2.48 -6.85
C LYS A 321 15.31 2.38 -5.74
N LEU A 322 14.41 3.35 -5.67
CA LEU A 322 13.26 3.37 -4.76
C LEU A 322 12.27 2.26 -5.09
N LEU A 323 11.86 2.13 -6.36
CA LEU A 323 10.98 1.05 -6.82
C LEU A 323 11.57 -0.33 -6.53
N LEU A 324 12.86 -0.52 -6.81
CA LEU A 324 13.55 -1.77 -6.51
C LEU A 324 13.53 -2.08 -5.01
N GLY A 325 13.85 -1.11 -4.16
CA GLY A 325 13.85 -1.30 -2.71
C GLY A 325 12.47 -1.66 -2.16
N ALA A 326 11.42 -0.96 -2.59
CA ALA A 326 10.06 -1.27 -2.15
C ALA A 326 9.56 -2.64 -2.66
N THR A 327 9.99 -3.02 -3.87
CA THR A 327 9.71 -4.36 -4.42
C THR A 327 10.40 -5.45 -3.60
N LEU A 328 11.67 -5.24 -3.24
CA LEU A 328 12.42 -6.16 -2.38
C LEU A 328 11.82 -6.28 -0.98
N ALA A 329 11.30 -5.19 -0.40
CA ALA A 329 10.55 -5.25 0.84
C ALA A 329 9.30 -6.13 0.72
N SER A 330 8.59 -6.03 -0.41
CA SER A 330 7.42 -6.87 -0.70
C SER A 330 7.81 -8.35 -0.88
N ILE A 331 8.95 -8.62 -1.52
CA ILE A 331 9.54 -9.96 -1.67
C ILE A 331 9.89 -10.55 -0.31
N LEU A 332 10.52 -9.76 0.56
CA LEU A 332 10.89 -10.18 1.91
C LEU A 332 9.65 -10.53 2.73
N THR A 333 8.61 -9.69 2.72
CA THR A 333 7.34 -9.96 3.39
C THR A 333 6.68 -11.24 2.87
N GLY A 334 6.60 -11.42 1.55
CA GLY A 334 6.05 -12.63 0.93
C GLY A 334 6.83 -13.89 1.32
N THR A 335 8.16 -13.81 1.34
CA THR A 335 9.05 -14.91 1.74
C THR A 335 8.86 -15.28 3.21
N ILE A 336 8.81 -14.28 4.11
CA ILE A 336 8.59 -14.51 5.55
C ILE A 336 7.26 -15.24 5.77
N VAL A 337 6.19 -14.80 5.11
CA VAL A 337 4.89 -15.50 5.19
C VAL A 337 5.01 -16.92 4.65
N GLY A 338 5.72 -17.13 3.54
CA GLY A 338 5.98 -18.45 2.95
C GLY A 338 6.74 -19.44 3.84
N LEU A 339 7.44 -18.99 4.89
CA LEU A 339 8.09 -19.88 5.86
C LEU A 339 7.08 -20.58 6.80
N TYR A 340 5.90 -20.00 6.98
CA TYR A 340 4.87 -20.51 7.89
C TYR A 340 3.79 -21.35 7.17
N TYR A 341 3.96 -21.63 5.88
CA TYR A 341 3.03 -22.38 5.02
C TYR A 341 3.77 -23.37 4.12
#